data_AF-A0A8I0H0E0-F1
#
_entry.id   AF-A0A8I0H0E0-F1
#
_cell.length_a   1.000
_cell.length_b   1.000
_cell.length_c   1.000
_cell.angle_alpha   90.00
_cell.angle_beta   90.00
_cell.angle_gamma   90.00
#
_symmetry.space_group_name_H-M   'P 1'
#
loop_
_entity.id
_entity.type
_entity.pdbx_description
1 polymer ?
#
loop_
_entity_poly.entity_id
_entity_poly.type
_entity_poly.pdbx_seq_one_letter_code
_entity_poly.pdbx_strand_id
1 'polypeptide(L)'
;LGGMEKEQVRLLAEQAGLPTAHKPDSQDICFVPDGAYARFLWDYTGHTPEPGDFIDMDGCILGQHAGLECYTIGQRRGIGLSGSHP
;
A
#
# COMPACT_ATOMS: atom_id res chain seq x y z
N LEU A 1 6.52 -13.46 17.63
CA LEU A 1 6.63 -14.70 18.44
C LEU A 1 5.24 -15.33 18.47
N GLY A 2 5.02 -16.45 17.77
CA GLY A 2 3.67 -16.89 17.38
C GLY A 2 2.70 -17.27 18.51
N GLY A 3 3.20 -17.44 19.75
CA GLY A 3 2.39 -17.79 20.92
C GLY A 3 2.28 -16.68 21.98
N MET A 4 2.66 -15.45 21.66
CA MET A 4 2.68 -14.34 22.61
C MET A 4 1.90 -13.15 22.06
N GLU A 5 1.25 -12.41 22.96
CA GLU A 5 0.71 -11.12 22.62
C GLU A 5 1.83 -10.10 22.37
N LYS A 6 1.55 -9.13 21.52
CA LYS A 6 2.53 -8.12 21.11
C LYS A 6 3.06 -7.31 22.29
N GLU A 7 2.21 -7.02 23.27
CA GLU A 7 2.57 -6.32 24.50
C GLU A 7 3.56 -7.12 25.34
N GLN A 8 3.34 -8.44 25.48
CA GLN A 8 4.25 -9.33 26.20
C GLN A 8 5.64 -9.36 25.57
N VAL A 9 5.70 -9.36 24.23
CA VAL A 9 6.97 -9.31 23.50
C VAL A 9 7.72 -7.99 23.77
N ARG A 10 7.01 -6.85 23.81
CA ARG A 10 7.63 -5.55 24.11
C ARG A 10 8.13 -5.47 25.56
N LEU A 11 7.36 -5.99 26.52
CA LEU A 11 7.76 -6.04 27.92
C LEU A 11 9.04 -6.87 28.12
N LEU A 12 9.13 -8.05 27.49
CA LEU A 12 10.35 -8.87 27.54
C LEU A 12 11.55 -8.14 26.92
N ALA A 13 11.35 -7.43 25.81
CA ALA A 13 12.41 -6.66 25.18
C ALA A 13 12.92 -5.53 26.09
N GLU A 14 12.02 -4.85 26.82
CA GLU A 14 12.37 -3.81 27.79
C GLU A 14 13.11 -4.40 29.00
N GLN A 15 12.61 -5.50 29.57
CA GLN A 15 13.26 -6.22 30.67
C GLN A 15 14.66 -6.73 30.29
N ALA A 16 14.85 -7.12 29.03
CA ALA A 16 16.15 -7.55 28.49
C ALA A 16 17.06 -6.37 28.08
N GLY A 17 16.61 -5.12 28.21
CA GLY A 17 17.38 -3.93 27.84
C GLY A 17 17.61 -3.77 26.34
N LEU A 18 16.73 -4.32 25.49
CA LEU A 18 16.87 -4.21 24.04
C LEU A 18 16.50 -2.80 23.56
N PRO A 19 17.36 -2.14 22.76
CA PRO A 19 17.10 -0.77 22.27
C PRO A 19 15.86 -0.70 21.35
N THR A 20 15.42 -1.83 20.82
CA THR A 20 14.25 -1.93 19.94
C THR A 20 12.93 -2.13 20.68
N ALA A 21 12.91 -2.22 22.02
CA ALA A 21 11.70 -2.49 22.81
C ALA A 21 10.53 -1.53 22.48
N HIS A 22 10.85 -0.26 22.26
CA HIS A 22 9.88 0.78 21.91
C HIS A 22 9.92 1.19 20.43
N LYS A 23 10.76 0.55 19.61
CA LYS A 23 10.79 0.85 18.17
C LYS A 23 9.43 0.52 17.56
N PRO A 24 8.79 1.44 16.80
CA PRO A 24 7.58 1.11 16.06
C PRO A 24 7.83 -0.06 15.11
N ASP A 25 6.83 -0.90 14.94
CA ASP A 25 6.94 -1.99 13.96
C ASP A 25 6.98 -1.40 12.56
N SER A 26 7.79 -2.01 11.70
CA SER A 26 7.77 -1.69 10.27
C SER A 26 6.34 -1.75 9.76
N GLN A 27 5.91 -0.66 9.15
CA GLN A 27 4.70 -0.60 8.33
C GLN A 27 5.11 -0.78 6.87
N ASP A 28 4.15 -1.15 6.04
CA ASP A 28 4.34 -1.26 4.58
C ASP A 28 5.40 -2.30 4.16
N ILE A 29 5.83 -2.25 2.89
CA ILE A 29 6.78 -3.19 2.32
C ILE A 29 8.20 -2.82 2.76
N CYS A 30 8.93 -3.78 3.36
CA CYS A 30 10.22 -3.54 4.01
C CYS A 30 11.30 -2.87 3.15
N PHE A 31 11.24 -3.03 1.83
CA PHE A 31 12.24 -2.52 0.87
C PHE A 31 11.73 -1.38 -0.01
N VAL A 32 10.48 -0.96 0.17
CA VAL A 32 9.91 0.19 -0.57
C VAL A 32 9.74 1.35 0.41
N PRO A 33 10.70 2.30 0.45
CA PRO A 33 10.52 3.49 1.25
C PRO A 33 9.35 4.33 0.68
N ASP A 34 8.64 5.01 1.58
CA ASP A 34 7.68 6.08 1.26
C ASP A 34 6.41 5.65 0.51
N GLY A 35 6.07 4.34 0.49
CA GLY A 35 4.80 3.85 -0.06
C GLY A 35 4.65 3.99 -1.58
N ALA A 36 5.74 4.31 -2.29
CA ALA A 36 5.76 4.51 -3.73
C ALA A 36 5.82 3.18 -4.51
N TYR A 37 4.84 2.30 -4.28
CA TYR A 37 4.83 0.92 -4.81
C TYR A 37 4.85 0.86 -6.33
N ALA A 38 4.03 1.66 -7.00
CA ALA A 38 3.98 1.70 -8.46
C ALA A 38 5.34 2.10 -9.06
N ARG A 39 5.98 3.11 -8.46
CA ARG A 39 7.33 3.53 -8.86
C ARG A 39 8.36 2.42 -8.68
N PHE A 40 8.33 1.73 -7.54
CA PHE A 40 9.20 0.58 -7.32
C PHE A 40 9.02 -0.50 -8.40
N LEU A 41 7.78 -0.80 -8.79
CA LEU A 41 7.50 -1.78 -9.85
C LEU A 41 8.09 -1.35 -11.19
N TRP A 42 7.93 -0.09 -11.60
CA TRP A 42 8.49 0.43 -12.85
C TRP A 42 10.02 0.39 -12.86
N ASP A 43 10.64 0.88 -11.78
CA ASP A 43 12.10 0.92 -11.65
C ASP A 43 12.70 -0.50 -11.64
N TYR A 44 12.02 -1.45 -10.98
CA TYR A 44 12.51 -2.83 -10.85
C TYR A 44 12.29 -3.67 -12.11
N THR A 45 11.14 -3.53 -12.77
CA THR A 45 10.77 -4.36 -13.93
C THR A 45 11.17 -3.74 -15.26
N GLY A 46 11.45 -2.43 -15.30
CA GLY A 46 11.58 -1.66 -16.53
C GLY A 46 10.24 -1.44 -17.27
N HIS A 47 9.12 -1.82 -16.65
CA HIS A 47 7.80 -1.62 -17.22
C HIS A 47 7.42 -0.14 -17.19
N THR A 48 6.90 0.36 -18.31
CA THR A 48 6.32 1.71 -18.38
C THR A 48 4.80 1.58 -18.20
N PRO A 49 4.18 2.31 -17.27
CA PRO A 49 2.74 2.24 -17.06
C PRO A 49 1.98 2.64 -18.32
N GLU A 50 0.95 1.86 -18.67
CA GLU A 50 0.07 2.14 -19.79
C GLU A 50 -1.26 2.73 -19.28
N PRO A 51 -1.55 4.02 -19.54
CA PRO A 51 -2.82 4.61 -19.18
C PRO A 51 -3.98 3.96 -19.94
N GLY A 52 -5.16 3.94 -19.32
CA GLY A 52 -6.37 3.41 -19.91
C GLY A 52 -7.62 4.03 -19.30
N ASP A 53 -8.79 3.63 -19.78
CA ASP A 53 -10.06 4.19 -19.35
C ASP A 53 -10.61 3.46 -18.11
N PHE A 54 -11.11 4.23 -17.15
CA PHE A 54 -12.07 3.72 -16.19
C PHE A 54 -13.44 3.68 -16.85
N ILE A 55 -14.04 2.49 -16.91
CA ILE A 55 -15.32 2.25 -17.55
C ILE A 55 -16.29 1.73 -16.48
N ASP A 56 -17.50 2.27 -16.45
CA ASP A 56 -18.56 1.75 -15.58
C ASP A 56 -19.23 0.48 -16.15
N MET A 57 -20.20 -0.05 -15.42
CA MET A 57 -20.92 -1.27 -15.82
C MET A 57 -21.76 -1.10 -17.09
N ASP A 58 -22.12 0.14 -17.43
CA ASP A 58 -22.91 0.48 -18.61
C ASP A 58 -22.03 0.81 -19.82
N GLY A 59 -20.70 0.76 -19.66
CA GLY A 59 -19.74 1.06 -20.71
C GLY A 59 -19.38 2.55 -20.82
N CYS A 60 -19.81 3.40 -19.89
CA CYS A 60 -19.47 4.81 -19.89
C CYS A 60 -18.06 5.04 -19.36
N ILE A 61 -17.27 5.84 -20.09
CA ILE A 61 -15.94 6.25 -19.64
C ILE A 61 -16.08 7.30 -18.53
N LEU A 62 -15.57 6.97 -17.35
CA LEU A 62 -15.58 7.83 -16.15
C LEU A 62 -14.34 8.73 -16.06
N GLY A 63 -13.23 8.33 -16.70
CA GLY A 63 -11.95 9.03 -16.68
C GLY A 63 -10.80 8.11 -17.07
N GLN A 64 -9.56 8.53 -16.84
CA GLN A 64 -8.37 7.74 -17.16
C GLN A 64 -7.58 7.35 -15.91
N HIS A 65 -7.05 6.13 -15.94
CA HIS A 65 -6.19 5.55 -14.91
C HIS A 65 -4.72 5.60 -15.35
N ALA A 66 -3.79 5.65 -14.41
CA ALA A 66 -2.36 5.82 -14.67
C ALA A 66 -1.59 4.49 -14.83
N GLY A 67 -2.21 3.45 -15.40
CA GLY A 67 -1.70 2.07 -15.36
C GLY A 67 -2.35 1.21 -14.27
N LEU A 68 -2.61 -0.07 -14.57
CA LEU A 68 -3.38 -0.98 -13.69
C LEU A 68 -2.68 -1.25 -12.36
N GLU A 69 -1.35 -1.28 -12.36
CA GLU A 69 -0.48 -1.49 -11.20
C GLU A 69 -0.62 -0.39 -10.12
N CYS A 70 -1.23 0.75 -10.46
CA CYS A 70 -1.51 1.83 -9.52
C CYS A 70 -2.77 1.60 -8.66
N TYR A 71 -3.52 0.53 -8.92
CA TYR A 71 -4.85 0.32 -8.33
C TYR A 71 -5.02 -1.09 -7.76
N THR A 72 -5.85 -1.20 -6.73
CA THR A 72 -6.28 -2.48 -6.15
C THR A 72 -7.81 -2.56 -6.14
N ILE A 73 -8.36 -3.75 -6.38
CA ILE A 73 -9.81 -3.97 -6.29
C ILE A 73 -10.31 -3.58 -4.89
N GLY A 74 -11.33 -2.71 -4.83
CA GLY A 74 -11.89 -2.18 -3.58
C GLY A 74 -11.21 -0.91 -3.04
N GLN A 75 -10.20 -0.38 -3.74
CA GLN A 75 -9.60 0.92 -3.42
C GLN A 75 -10.63 2.05 -3.52
N ARG A 76 -10.58 3.01 -2.58
CA ARG A 76 -11.45 4.20 -2.59
C ARG A 76 -10.67 5.52 -2.77
N ARG A 77 -9.46 5.59 -2.23
CA ARG A 77 -8.60 6.78 -2.31
C ARG A 77 -7.71 6.71 -3.54
N GLY A 78 -7.34 7.86 -4.10
CA GLY A 78 -6.35 7.92 -5.20
C GLY A 78 -6.87 7.46 -6.57
N ILE A 79 -8.17 7.22 -6.71
CA ILE A 79 -8.79 6.89 -8.00
C ILE A 79 -8.98 8.14 -8.87
N GLY A 80 -9.09 9.33 -8.26
CA GLY A 80 -9.26 10.60 -8.99
C GLY A 80 -10.64 10.78 -9.63
N LEU A 81 -11.49 9.76 -9.57
CA LEU A 81 -12.90 9.84 -9.94
C LEU A 81 -13.67 10.39 -8.74
N SER A 82 -14.23 11.59 -8.89
CA SER A 82 -15.18 12.13 -7.92
C SER A 82 -16.49 11.38 -8.12
N GLY A 83 -16.83 10.46 -7.23
CA GLY A 83 -18.11 9.75 -7.32
C GLY A 83 -19.26 10.75 -7.28
N SER A 84 -20.20 10.62 -8.21
CA SER A 84 -21.46 11.38 -8.15
C SER A 84 -22.36 10.93 -7.00
N HIS A 85 -22.12 9.77 -6.38
CA HIS A 85 -22.86 9.31 -5.19
C HIS A 85 -22.01 8.48 -4.20
N PRO A 86 -22.37 8.52 -2.89
CA PRO A 86 -21.66 7.84 -1.79
C PRO A 86 -21.75 6.31 -1.80
#